data_AF-A0AAU6Q627-F1
#
_entry.id   AF-A0AAU6Q627-F1
#
_cell.length_a   1.000
_cell.length_b   1.000
_cell.length_c   1.000
_cell.angle_alpha   90.00
_cell.angle_beta   90.00
_cell.angle_gamma   90.00
#
_symmetry.space_group_name_H-M   'P 1'
#
loop_
_entity.id
_entity.type
_entity.pdbx_description
1 polymer ?
#
loop_
_entity_poly.entity_id
_entity_poly.type
_entity_poly.pdbx_seq_one_letter_code
_entity_poly.pdbx_strand_id
1 'polypeptide(L)'
;MRPDPTSTLAGIPGLTALVELYEYKVADLGRGREPSGGLRSVRELRRTLLTAELPRPLQRRLVGADRLYLRWKETASPAPAPARPGVWQAPSTTNDEEAQAWHELQRLMWHADLMAEMDTATQDLRLEAGRPTLRVLYAVTENAERAERGLPVPFAVPPVHDPLVSLDDSEVVRQLTRTLGDMLLLPAGQQRVQQALAQVHANPFPRHPDEDVLLAQLSAVERGHWSDHEREVLKAALRAQLGWQAEYNRDPRERPELRAAARRIQNWLGPRLDRQPRLLTGAVPAHSILYAQEAASALSAPPEDRDLLCLYLGSPQRLAHWRGLKLSWRSMGPNWQLLVQEAEGEPEGKEPGGKGTGQVALLRPDLPASERHARVQVGGRRLQLFFCGDYVLLRLQEDPRSLERLAWLAAQGRAAALLLDPAEDYGYLRLGRALAQRLRGGPMHAASSRALRYAALTPPERLQSARRTLETLGPLLRRVGPAGTAEAAHAAQNALHLPTHYGATLHQAVHQATFVPETLSAPQAPATPSTFLNANGLFGTFRTDAGVLELRLPGDRILTLLRDYRDELVALLPGQVSASVSDVQVLRLHDLTVVLAQHGPLLAVGVLPMTGGPVA
;
A
#
# COMPACT_ATOMS: atom_id res chain seq x y z
N MET A 1 -14.22 41.54 28.00
CA MET A 1 -14.79 40.39 28.72
C MET A 1 -15.40 39.45 27.70
N ARG A 2 -14.72 38.33 27.41
CA ARG A 2 -15.22 37.26 26.54
C ARG A 2 -16.12 36.34 27.36
N PRO A 3 -17.27 35.87 26.85
CA PRO A 3 -17.89 34.66 27.35
C PRO A 3 -17.30 33.42 26.65
N ASP A 4 -16.98 32.41 27.46
CA ASP A 4 -16.42 31.11 27.08
C ASP A 4 -17.40 30.25 26.24
N PRO A 5 -16.90 29.51 25.23
CA PRO A 5 -17.64 28.44 24.56
C PRO A 5 -17.28 27.08 25.18
N THR A 6 -17.54 26.90 26.47
CA THR A 6 -17.48 25.57 27.11
C THR A 6 -18.70 25.38 28.00
N SER A 7 -19.86 25.16 27.38
CA SER A 7 -21.03 24.58 28.06
C SER A 7 -22.12 24.23 27.05
N THR A 8 -22.07 23.00 26.53
CA THR A 8 -23.27 22.19 26.23
C THR A 8 -22.87 20.75 25.85
N LEU A 9 -22.23 20.05 26.80
CA LEU A 9 -22.25 18.58 26.89
C LEU A 9 -22.89 18.16 28.23
N ALA A 10 -23.96 18.86 28.62
CA ALA A 10 -24.85 18.40 29.67
C ALA A 10 -25.97 17.57 29.05
N GLY A 11 -25.65 16.30 28.79
CA GLY A 11 -26.59 15.24 28.44
C GLY A 11 -26.20 13.96 29.18
N ILE A 12 -26.52 13.91 30.47
CA ILE A 12 -26.29 12.82 31.41
C ILE A 12 -26.98 11.45 31.08
N PRO A 13 -27.89 11.28 30.06
CA PRO A 13 -28.39 9.94 29.73
C PRO A 13 -27.38 9.03 29.03
N GLY A 14 -26.44 9.58 28.25
CA GLY A 14 -25.57 8.79 27.37
C GLY A 14 -24.49 8.00 28.11
N LEU A 15 -23.78 8.65 29.04
CA LEU A 15 -22.69 8.01 29.80
C LEU A 15 -23.22 6.94 30.77
N THR A 16 -24.39 7.18 31.37
CA THR A 16 -25.05 6.20 32.24
C THR A 16 -25.43 4.95 31.46
N ALA A 17 -26.05 5.10 30.29
CA ALA A 17 -26.39 3.99 29.41
C ALA A 17 -25.15 3.23 28.90
N LEU A 18 -24.03 3.91 28.64
CA LEU A 18 -22.77 3.27 28.24
C LEU A 18 -22.15 2.45 29.38
N VAL A 19 -22.20 2.95 30.62
CA VAL A 19 -21.74 2.19 31.80
C VAL A 19 -22.65 0.98 32.05
N GLU A 20 -23.96 1.12 31.92
CA GLU A 20 -24.93 0.01 32.01
C GLU A 20 -24.73 -1.04 30.92
N LEU A 21 -24.46 -0.59 29.69
CA LEU A 21 -24.14 -1.48 28.58
C LEU A 21 -22.82 -2.22 28.81
N TYR A 22 -21.81 -1.56 29.38
CA TYR A 22 -20.56 -2.21 29.76
C TYR A 22 -20.77 -3.24 30.88
N GLU A 23 -21.52 -2.90 31.93
CA GLU A 23 -21.88 -3.82 33.02
C GLU A 23 -22.63 -5.05 32.50
N TYR A 24 -23.62 -4.84 31.63
CA TYR A 24 -24.39 -5.92 31.01
C TYR A 24 -23.49 -6.88 30.22
N LYS A 25 -22.62 -6.35 29.36
CA LYS A 25 -21.73 -7.17 28.54
C LYS A 25 -20.64 -7.87 29.35
N VAL A 26 -20.12 -7.25 30.39
CA VAL A 26 -19.18 -7.91 31.32
C VAL A 26 -19.89 -9.01 32.12
N ALA A 27 -21.16 -8.81 32.49
CA ALA A 27 -21.95 -9.84 33.14
C ALA A 27 -22.25 -11.03 32.23
N ASP A 28 -22.44 -10.81 30.92
CA ASP A 28 -22.55 -11.89 29.94
C ASP A 28 -21.26 -12.71 29.83
N LEU A 29 -20.10 -12.03 29.79
CA LEU A 29 -18.79 -12.69 29.82
C LEU A 29 -18.60 -13.54 31.08
N GLY A 30 -19.00 -13.02 32.24
CA GLY A 30 -18.96 -13.76 33.51
C GLY A 30 -19.89 -14.97 33.55
N ARG A 31 -20.95 -15.00 32.73
CA ARG A 31 -21.88 -16.13 32.59
C ARG A 31 -21.49 -17.10 31.46
N GLY A 32 -20.35 -16.88 30.80
CA GLY A 32 -19.93 -17.67 29.64
C GLY A 32 -20.79 -17.46 28.40
N ARG A 33 -21.56 -16.37 28.32
CA ARG A 33 -22.37 -15.99 27.16
C ARG A 33 -21.60 -14.99 26.31
N GLU A 34 -21.81 -15.04 24.99
CA GLU A 34 -21.20 -14.07 24.08
C GLU A 34 -21.96 -12.73 24.18
N PRO A 35 -21.28 -11.61 24.53
CA PRO A 35 -21.93 -10.32 24.64
C PRO A 35 -22.35 -9.80 23.26
N SER A 36 -23.45 -9.06 23.20
CA SER A 36 -23.92 -8.43 21.96
C SER A 36 -22.84 -7.51 21.36
N GLY A 37 -22.46 -7.76 20.10
CA GLY A 37 -21.34 -7.07 19.43
C GLY A 37 -19.94 -7.61 19.76
N GLY A 38 -19.85 -8.77 20.42
CA GLY A 38 -18.61 -9.49 20.69
C GLY A 38 -17.66 -8.77 21.65
N LEU A 39 -16.52 -9.39 21.92
CA LEU A 39 -15.49 -8.86 22.83
C LEU A 39 -14.90 -7.53 22.37
N ARG A 40 -14.89 -7.27 21.07
CA ARG A 40 -14.45 -5.99 20.50
C ARG A 40 -15.32 -4.85 21.02
N SER A 41 -16.64 -5.02 21.04
CA SER A 41 -17.55 -4.02 21.59
C SER A 41 -17.33 -3.78 23.09
N VAL A 42 -16.95 -4.81 23.86
CA VAL A 42 -16.61 -4.70 25.29
C VAL A 42 -15.30 -3.94 25.49
N ARG A 43 -14.29 -4.21 24.66
CA ARG A 43 -13.00 -3.50 24.69
C ARG A 43 -13.13 -2.04 24.27
N GLU A 44 -13.95 -1.75 23.26
CA GLU A 44 -14.23 -0.38 22.83
C GLU A 44 -15.04 0.40 23.85
N LEU A 45 -16.07 -0.21 24.45
CA LEU A 45 -16.79 0.39 25.57
C LEU A 45 -15.86 0.65 26.76
N ARG A 46 -15.00 -0.31 27.11
CA ARG A 46 -13.99 -0.15 28.15
C ARG A 46 -13.04 1.01 27.85
N ARG A 47 -12.48 1.07 26.63
CA ARG A 47 -11.56 2.13 26.19
C ARG A 47 -12.25 3.50 26.28
N THR A 48 -13.46 3.60 25.73
CA THR A 48 -14.27 4.83 25.70
C THR A 48 -14.59 5.31 27.11
N LEU A 49 -15.02 4.40 28.01
CA LEU A 49 -15.38 4.73 29.40
C LEU A 49 -14.16 5.06 30.27
N LEU A 50 -12.99 4.47 30.01
CA LEU A 50 -11.74 4.80 30.71
C LEU A 50 -11.16 6.15 30.31
N THR A 51 -11.46 6.62 29.09
CA THR A 51 -11.04 7.94 28.60
C THR A 51 -12.07 9.05 28.84
N ALA A 52 -13.30 8.71 29.23
CA ALA A 52 -14.37 9.67 29.47
C ALA A 52 -14.29 10.30 30.87
N GLU A 53 -14.62 11.60 30.97
CA GLU A 53 -14.79 12.29 32.25
C GLU A 53 -16.10 11.86 32.93
N LEU A 54 -16.05 10.81 33.74
CA LEU A 54 -17.21 10.24 34.42
C LEU A 54 -17.44 10.89 35.79
N PRO A 55 -18.69 11.25 36.14
CA PRO A 55 -19.07 11.58 37.52
C PRO A 55 -18.69 10.46 38.50
N ARG A 56 -18.26 10.82 39.71
CA ARG A 56 -17.83 9.88 40.78
C ARG A 56 -18.72 8.64 40.98
N PRO A 57 -20.07 8.70 40.96
CA PRO A 57 -20.89 7.49 41.10
C PRO A 57 -20.74 6.50 39.93
N LEU A 58 -20.63 6.99 38.69
CA LEU A 58 -20.42 6.16 37.50
C LEU A 58 -18.99 5.60 37.45
N GLN A 59 -18.02 6.35 37.95
CA GLN A 59 -16.64 5.89 38.05
C GLN A 59 -16.50 4.68 38.99
N ARG A 60 -17.22 4.67 40.13
CA ARG A 60 -17.24 3.51 41.05
C ARG A 60 -17.85 2.27 40.42
N ARG A 61 -18.95 2.45 39.67
CA ARG A 61 -19.61 1.39 38.89
C ARG A 61 -18.69 0.80 37.82
N LEU A 62 -18.04 1.67 37.04
CA LEU A 62 -17.05 1.27 36.03
C LEU A 62 -15.90 0.46 36.65
N VAL A 63 -15.33 0.91 37.77
CA VAL A 63 -14.23 0.17 38.45
C VAL A 63 -14.71 -1.20 38.94
N GLY A 64 -15.95 -1.32 39.40
CA GLY A 64 -16.56 -2.60 39.79
C GLY A 64 -16.69 -3.56 38.61
N ALA A 65 -17.26 -3.09 37.50
CA ALA A 65 -17.37 -3.86 36.25
C ALA A 65 -15.98 -4.22 35.68
N ASP A 66 -15.02 -3.31 35.74
CA ASP A 66 -13.68 -3.53 35.20
C ASP A 66 -12.92 -4.64 35.95
N ARG A 67 -13.10 -4.73 37.27
CA ARG A 67 -12.54 -5.84 38.06
C ARG A 67 -13.11 -7.19 37.65
N LEU A 68 -14.41 -7.25 37.34
CA LEU A 68 -15.05 -8.48 36.86
C LEU A 68 -14.53 -8.86 35.47
N TYR A 69 -14.37 -7.88 34.58
CA TYR A 69 -13.77 -8.08 33.26
C TYR A 69 -12.32 -8.59 33.34
N LEU A 70 -11.49 -8.03 34.23
CA LEU A 70 -10.10 -8.45 34.42
C LEU A 70 -10.01 -9.87 34.99
N ARG A 71 -10.86 -10.22 35.98
CA ARG A 71 -10.95 -11.59 36.51
C ARG A 71 -11.36 -12.59 35.44
N TRP A 72 -12.35 -12.25 34.62
CA TRP A 72 -12.74 -13.09 33.48
C TRP A 72 -11.58 -13.23 32.47
N LYS A 73 -10.83 -12.16 32.21
CA LYS A 73 -9.67 -12.22 31.30
C LYS A 73 -8.57 -13.15 31.82
N GLU A 74 -8.34 -13.17 33.13
CA GLU A 74 -7.38 -14.07 33.79
C GLU A 74 -7.82 -15.54 33.70
N THR A 75 -9.12 -15.83 33.81
CA THR A 75 -9.65 -17.20 33.69
C THR A 75 -9.87 -17.65 32.25
N ALA A 76 -10.05 -16.73 31.30
CA ALA A 76 -10.23 -16.99 29.87
C ALA A 76 -8.91 -17.11 29.10
N SER A 77 -7.78 -16.72 29.70
CA SER A 77 -6.45 -17.08 29.19
C SER A 77 -6.25 -18.58 29.35
N PRO A 78 -5.96 -19.35 28.29
CA PRO A 78 -5.61 -20.75 28.44
C PRO A 78 -4.36 -20.83 29.32
N ALA A 79 -4.43 -21.61 30.40
CA ALA A 79 -3.24 -21.99 31.15
C ALA A 79 -2.23 -22.62 30.17
N PRO A 80 -0.92 -22.33 30.29
CA PRO A 80 0.07 -22.99 29.47
C PRO A 80 -0.08 -24.50 29.66
N ALA A 81 -0.29 -25.22 28.56
CA ALA A 81 -0.45 -26.67 28.59
C ALA A 81 0.75 -27.29 29.32
N PRO A 82 0.55 -28.29 30.21
CA PRO A 82 1.66 -29.00 30.82
C PRO A 82 2.54 -29.60 29.72
N ALA A 83 3.84 -29.29 29.78
CA ALA A 83 4.83 -29.74 28.82
C ALA A 83 4.76 -31.27 28.68
N ARG A 84 4.54 -31.75 27.45
CA ARG A 84 4.73 -33.17 27.12
C ARG A 84 6.20 -33.52 27.37
N PRO A 85 6.51 -34.67 27.98
CA PRO A 85 7.89 -35.07 28.19
C PRO A 85 8.62 -35.27 26.86
N GLY A 86 9.80 -34.63 26.80
CA GLY A 86 10.86 -34.65 25.80
C GLY A 86 10.68 -35.50 24.55
N VAL A 87 10.35 -34.84 23.44
CA VAL A 87 11.00 -35.16 22.17
C VAL A 87 12.43 -34.64 22.31
N TRP A 88 13.41 -35.53 22.23
CA TRP A 88 14.83 -35.14 22.18
C TRP A 88 15.03 -34.17 21.01
N GLN A 89 15.23 -32.89 21.32
CA GLN A 89 15.68 -31.89 20.37
C GLN A 89 17.20 -31.98 20.33
N ALA A 90 17.76 -32.25 19.15
CA ALA A 90 19.20 -32.13 18.94
C ALA A 90 19.65 -30.71 19.33
N PRO A 91 20.85 -30.53 19.91
CA PRO A 91 21.36 -29.20 20.25
C PRO A 91 21.38 -28.34 18.97
N SER A 92 20.73 -27.17 19.04
CA SER A 92 20.76 -26.18 17.97
C SER A 92 22.20 -25.81 17.67
N THR A 93 22.61 -26.01 16.42
CA THR A 93 23.91 -25.49 15.96
C THR A 93 23.76 -23.99 15.76
N THR A 94 24.84 -23.21 15.89
CA THR A 94 24.83 -21.75 15.67
C THR A 94 24.28 -21.35 14.28
N ASN A 95 24.35 -22.26 13.31
CA ASN A 95 23.78 -22.13 11.96
C ASN A 95 22.25 -22.02 12.00
N ASP A 96 21.60 -22.72 12.93
CA ASP A 96 20.15 -22.71 13.05
C ASP A 96 19.63 -21.35 13.55
N GLU A 97 20.36 -20.68 14.44
CA GLU A 97 19.95 -19.37 14.99
C GLU A 97 20.09 -18.25 13.97
N GLU A 98 21.22 -18.19 13.26
CA GLU A 98 21.44 -17.18 12.21
C GLU A 98 20.46 -17.36 11.04
N ALA A 99 20.22 -18.61 10.62
CA ALA A 99 19.24 -18.93 9.58
C ALA A 99 17.80 -18.55 9.99
N GLN A 100 17.42 -18.80 11.24
CA GLN A 100 16.11 -18.40 11.77
C GLN A 100 15.96 -16.88 11.82
N ALA A 101 16.97 -16.17 12.32
CA ALA A 101 16.95 -14.70 12.40
C ALA A 101 16.88 -14.07 11.00
N TRP A 102 17.70 -14.56 10.05
CA TRP A 102 17.65 -14.15 8.65
C TRP A 102 16.24 -14.34 8.07
N HIS A 103 15.68 -15.54 8.23
CA HIS A 103 14.37 -15.85 7.71
C HIS A 103 13.27 -14.96 8.29
N GLU A 104 13.32 -14.74 9.61
CA GLU A 104 12.38 -13.84 10.28
C GLU A 104 12.49 -12.40 9.77
N LEU A 105 13.69 -11.86 9.59
CA LEU A 105 13.90 -10.52 9.04
C LEU A 105 13.30 -10.38 7.63
N GLN A 106 13.49 -11.39 6.77
CA GLN A 106 12.87 -11.41 5.44
C GLN A 106 11.34 -11.44 5.54
N ARG A 107 10.79 -12.23 6.46
CA ARG A 107 9.35 -12.30 6.71
C ARG A 107 8.78 -10.96 7.21
N LEU A 108 9.48 -10.26 8.10
CA LEU A 108 9.08 -8.94 8.60
C LEU A 108 9.10 -7.89 7.47
N MET A 109 10.11 -7.94 6.61
CA MET A 109 10.17 -7.07 5.43
C MET A 109 9.01 -7.32 4.46
N TRP A 110 8.76 -8.59 4.11
CA TRP A 110 7.62 -8.97 3.27
C TRP A 110 6.29 -8.53 3.89
N HIS A 111 6.14 -8.66 5.21
CA HIS A 111 4.93 -8.24 5.92
C HIS A 111 4.71 -6.74 5.83
N ALA A 112 5.78 -5.93 5.96
CA ALA A 112 5.66 -4.49 5.79
C ALA A 112 5.24 -4.08 4.36
N ASP A 113 5.75 -4.77 3.33
CA ASP A 113 5.30 -4.56 1.95
C ASP A 113 3.82 -4.94 1.77
N LEU A 114 3.43 -6.10 2.30
CA LEU A 114 2.03 -6.53 2.31
C LEU A 114 1.13 -5.49 2.99
N MET A 115 1.53 -4.96 4.14
CA MET A 115 0.77 -3.93 4.87
C MET A 115 0.59 -2.65 4.05
N ALA A 116 1.64 -2.18 3.38
CA ALA A 116 1.56 -0.99 2.52
C ALA A 116 0.60 -1.22 1.32
N GLU A 117 0.65 -2.40 0.72
CA GLU A 117 -0.27 -2.78 -0.36
C GLU A 117 -1.72 -2.91 0.15
N MET A 118 -1.93 -3.49 1.32
CA MET A 118 -3.26 -3.61 1.93
C MET A 118 -3.84 -2.24 2.31
N ASP A 119 -3.03 -1.32 2.85
CA ASP A 119 -3.47 0.05 3.16
C ASP A 119 -3.94 0.78 1.89
N THR A 120 -3.19 0.65 0.79
CA THR A 120 -3.57 1.24 -0.50
C THR A 120 -4.85 0.60 -1.05
N ALA A 121 -4.91 -0.73 -1.09
CA ALA A 121 -6.07 -1.45 -1.59
C ALA A 121 -7.33 -1.14 -0.78
N THR A 122 -7.24 -1.09 0.55
CA THR A 122 -8.39 -0.80 1.41
C THR A 122 -8.91 0.63 1.28
N GLN A 123 -8.06 1.60 0.89
CA GLN A 123 -8.52 2.94 0.53
C GLN A 123 -9.39 2.92 -0.73
N ASP A 124 -8.98 2.20 -1.77
CA ASP A 124 -9.77 2.05 -3.00
C ASP A 124 -11.10 1.34 -2.72
N LEU A 125 -11.09 0.30 -1.89
CA LEU A 125 -12.30 -0.44 -1.52
C LEU A 125 -13.34 0.40 -0.76
N ARG A 126 -12.93 1.50 -0.12
CA ARG A 126 -13.89 2.42 0.54
C ARG A 126 -14.76 3.17 -0.45
N LEU A 127 -14.30 3.32 -1.69
CA LEU A 127 -15.03 3.99 -2.77
C LEU A 127 -16.04 3.08 -3.46
N GLU A 128 -16.03 1.76 -3.19
CA GLU A 128 -17.01 0.81 -3.72
C GLU A 128 -18.42 1.13 -3.21
N ALA A 129 -19.40 1.19 -4.11
CA ALA A 129 -20.81 1.29 -3.73
C ALA A 129 -21.22 0.07 -2.89
N GLY A 130 -21.84 0.29 -1.74
CA GLY A 130 -22.24 -0.79 -0.82
C GLY A 130 -21.09 -1.53 -0.11
N ARG A 131 -19.84 -1.24 -0.47
CA ARG A 131 -18.59 -1.80 0.09
C ARG A 131 -18.62 -3.30 0.35
N PRO A 132 -19.08 -4.14 -0.61
CA PRO A 132 -19.19 -5.58 -0.41
C PRO A 132 -17.85 -6.21 -0.02
N THR A 133 -16.74 -5.71 -0.58
CA THR A 133 -15.40 -6.26 -0.30
C THR A 133 -14.93 -5.97 1.12
N LEU A 134 -15.14 -4.76 1.65
CA LEU A 134 -14.80 -4.44 3.05
C LEU A 134 -15.69 -5.20 4.05
N ARG A 135 -16.98 -5.38 3.72
CA ARG A 135 -17.91 -6.17 4.54
C ARG A 135 -17.47 -7.63 4.64
N VAL A 136 -17.04 -8.21 3.53
CA VAL A 136 -16.47 -9.57 3.51
C VAL A 136 -15.15 -9.63 4.28
N LEU A 137 -14.23 -8.68 4.07
CA LEU A 137 -12.97 -8.62 4.83
C LEU A 137 -13.21 -8.56 6.35
N TYR A 138 -14.20 -7.78 6.79
CA TYR A 138 -14.60 -7.73 8.19
C TYR A 138 -15.06 -9.10 8.71
N ALA A 139 -15.98 -9.75 8.00
CA ALA A 139 -16.52 -11.05 8.41
C ALA A 139 -15.44 -12.14 8.44
N VAL A 140 -14.53 -12.14 7.45
CA VAL A 140 -13.40 -13.07 7.40
C VAL A 140 -12.45 -12.86 8.57
N THR A 141 -12.14 -11.60 8.90
CA THR A 141 -11.25 -11.25 10.01
C THR A 141 -11.87 -11.69 11.35
N GLU A 142 -13.16 -11.40 11.57
CA GLU A 142 -13.88 -11.81 12.78
C GLU A 142 -13.96 -13.35 12.89
N ASN A 143 -14.23 -14.05 11.79
CA ASN A 143 -14.26 -15.51 11.77
C ASN A 143 -12.89 -16.14 12.07
N ALA A 144 -11.81 -15.55 11.57
CA ALA A 144 -10.45 -16.01 11.87
C ALA A 144 -10.07 -15.79 13.35
N GLU A 145 -10.49 -14.68 13.96
CA GLU A 145 -10.34 -14.44 15.41
C GLU A 145 -11.19 -15.41 16.24
N ARG A 146 -12.44 -15.68 15.83
CA ARG A 146 -13.33 -16.63 16.50
C ARG A 146 -12.77 -18.04 16.49
N ALA A 147 -12.20 -18.47 15.35
CA ALA A 147 -11.51 -19.75 15.23
C ALA A 147 -10.32 -19.86 16.20
N GLU A 148 -9.58 -18.77 16.43
CA GLU A 148 -8.49 -18.74 17.43
C GLU A 148 -8.97 -19.05 18.84
N ARG A 149 -10.16 -18.53 19.18
CA ARG A 149 -10.78 -18.65 20.49
C ARG A 149 -11.56 -19.95 20.65
N GLY A 150 -11.65 -20.78 19.61
CA GLY A 150 -12.46 -21.99 19.60
C GLY A 150 -13.97 -21.72 19.61
N LEU A 151 -14.41 -20.57 19.11
CA LEU A 151 -15.83 -20.24 19.03
C LEU A 151 -16.47 -20.90 17.79
N PRO A 152 -17.53 -21.71 17.96
CA PRO A 152 -18.07 -22.52 16.87
C PRO A 152 -19.02 -21.76 15.93
N VAL A 153 -19.55 -20.60 16.36
CA VAL A 153 -20.57 -19.86 15.60
C VAL A 153 -19.90 -18.90 14.61
N PRO A 154 -20.07 -19.10 13.29
CA PRO A 154 -19.54 -18.20 12.29
C PRO A 154 -20.31 -16.86 12.28
N PHE A 155 -19.58 -15.80 12.04
CA PHE A 155 -20.07 -14.45 11.88
C PHE A 155 -20.53 -14.21 10.44
N ALA A 156 -21.77 -13.74 10.30
CA ALA A 156 -22.35 -13.37 9.01
C ALA A 156 -21.81 -12.03 8.50
N VAL A 157 -21.80 -11.85 7.18
CA VAL A 157 -21.38 -10.57 6.57
C VAL A 157 -22.31 -9.43 7.03
N PRO A 158 -21.80 -8.31 7.59
CA PRO A 158 -22.62 -7.22 8.14
C PRO A 158 -23.42 -6.50 7.04
N PRO A 159 -24.52 -5.79 7.35
CA PRO A 159 -25.25 -4.96 6.37
C PRO A 159 -24.43 -3.76 5.86
N VAL A 160 -24.88 -3.12 4.78
CA VAL A 160 -24.21 -1.95 4.16
C VAL A 160 -24.00 -0.79 5.13
N HIS A 161 -24.98 -0.50 5.98
CA HIS A 161 -24.95 0.63 6.93
C HIS A 161 -25.04 0.17 8.38
N ASP A 162 -24.27 -0.84 8.75
CA ASP A 162 -24.24 -1.29 10.14
C ASP A 162 -23.55 -0.24 11.05
N PRO A 163 -24.30 0.41 11.96
CA PRO A 163 -23.73 1.42 12.86
C PRO A 163 -22.73 0.83 13.86
N LEU A 164 -22.71 -0.50 14.05
CA LEU A 164 -21.78 -1.17 14.95
C LEU A 164 -20.44 -1.51 14.27
N VAL A 165 -20.44 -1.66 12.95
CA VAL A 165 -19.24 -1.99 12.17
C VAL A 165 -18.59 -0.74 11.61
N SER A 166 -19.37 0.29 11.25
CA SER A 166 -18.87 1.62 10.87
C SER A 166 -17.76 1.61 9.81
N LEU A 167 -17.92 0.82 8.74
CA LEU A 167 -16.95 0.73 7.63
C LEU A 167 -16.82 2.04 6.81
N ASP A 168 -17.57 3.08 7.14
CA ASP A 168 -17.39 4.46 6.65
C ASP A 168 -16.16 5.13 7.27
N ASP A 169 -15.85 4.78 8.52
CA ASP A 169 -14.75 5.36 9.28
C ASP A 169 -13.39 4.81 8.80
N SER A 170 -12.50 5.72 8.42
CA SER A 170 -11.13 5.38 8.01
C SER A 170 -10.33 4.70 9.11
N GLU A 171 -10.57 5.04 10.38
CA GLU A 171 -9.84 4.43 11.50
C GLU A 171 -10.27 2.98 11.72
N VAL A 172 -11.56 2.68 11.54
CA VAL A 172 -12.05 1.29 11.63
C VAL A 172 -11.46 0.43 10.52
N VAL A 173 -11.42 0.96 9.29
CA VAL A 173 -10.81 0.25 8.15
C VAL A 173 -9.32 0.05 8.38
N ARG A 174 -8.59 1.08 8.84
CA ARG A 174 -7.15 0.96 9.17
C ARG A 174 -6.88 -0.11 10.22
N GLN A 175 -7.71 -0.16 11.27
CA GLN A 175 -7.61 -1.17 12.31
C GLN A 175 -7.92 -2.58 11.78
N LEU A 176 -8.93 -2.71 10.92
CA LEU A 176 -9.25 -3.97 10.25
C LEU A 176 -8.06 -4.46 9.41
N THR A 177 -7.46 -3.58 8.61
CA THR A 177 -6.27 -3.87 7.80
C THR A 177 -5.11 -4.36 8.67
N ARG A 178 -4.84 -3.67 9.78
CA ARG A 178 -3.79 -4.05 10.74
C ARG A 178 -4.05 -5.42 11.37
N THR A 179 -5.25 -5.66 11.88
CA THR A 179 -5.59 -6.94 12.50
C THR A 179 -5.47 -8.11 11.51
N LEU A 180 -5.96 -7.93 10.28
CA LEU A 180 -5.81 -8.94 9.24
C LEU A 180 -4.33 -9.17 8.90
N GLY A 181 -3.56 -8.10 8.72
CA GLY A 181 -2.12 -8.19 8.46
C GLY A 181 -1.34 -8.89 9.57
N ASP A 182 -1.66 -8.63 10.83
CA ASP A 182 -1.05 -9.29 11.98
C ASP A 182 -1.33 -10.80 11.98
N MET A 183 -2.55 -11.22 11.60
CA MET A 183 -2.85 -12.65 11.42
C MET A 183 -2.08 -13.27 10.26
N LEU A 184 -1.90 -12.54 9.15
CA LEU A 184 -1.18 -13.03 7.97
C LEU A 184 0.33 -13.15 8.19
N LEU A 185 0.88 -12.55 9.24
CA LEU A 185 2.29 -12.69 9.59
C LEU A 185 2.66 -14.12 10.02
N LEU A 186 1.72 -14.84 10.63
CA LEU A 186 1.93 -16.19 11.17
C LEU A 186 1.25 -17.26 10.30
N PRO A 187 1.88 -18.42 10.03
CA PRO A 187 1.28 -19.48 9.21
C PRO A 187 -0.07 -19.98 9.72
N ALA A 188 -0.23 -20.11 11.05
CA ALA A 188 -1.50 -20.51 11.65
C ALA A 188 -2.61 -19.47 11.44
N GLY A 189 -2.27 -18.17 11.45
CA GLY A 189 -3.22 -17.11 11.16
C GLY A 189 -3.61 -17.08 9.68
N GLN A 190 -2.67 -17.31 8.77
CA GLN A 190 -2.95 -17.45 7.34
C GLN A 190 -3.94 -18.58 7.05
N GLN A 191 -3.73 -19.76 7.64
CA GLN A 191 -4.66 -20.89 7.49
C GLN A 191 -6.05 -20.54 7.98
N ARG A 192 -6.17 -19.88 9.14
CA ARG A 192 -7.46 -19.42 9.68
C ARG A 192 -8.15 -18.43 8.75
N VAL A 193 -7.42 -17.45 8.20
CA VAL A 193 -7.95 -16.48 7.24
C VAL A 193 -8.43 -17.17 5.96
N GLN A 194 -7.65 -18.11 5.42
CA GLN A 194 -8.05 -18.87 4.23
C GLN A 194 -9.30 -19.71 4.47
N GLN A 195 -9.40 -20.38 5.63
CA GLN A 195 -10.59 -21.13 6.02
C GLN A 195 -11.82 -20.23 6.19
N ALA A 196 -11.67 -19.11 6.89
CA ALA A 196 -12.74 -18.12 7.07
C ALA A 196 -13.21 -17.54 5.72
N LEU A 197 -12.28 -17.26 4.80
CA LEU A 197 -12.59 -16.78 3.46
C LEU A 197 -13.37 -17.83 2.64
N ALA A 198 -12.97 -19.11 2.71
CA ALA A 198 -13.67 -20.20 2.07
C ALA A 198 -15.09 -20.39 2.65
N GLN A 199 -15.25 -20.27 3.96
CA GLN A 199 -16.56 -20.34 4.63
C GLN A 199 -17.49 -19.20 4.20
N VAL A 200 -17.02 -17.95 4.21
CA VAL A 200 -17.81 -16.79 3.77
C VAL A 200 -18.15 -16.88 2.28
N HIS A 201 -17.24 -17.37 1.44
CA HIS A 201 -17.52 -17.63 0.03
C HIS A 201 -18.60 -18.72 -0.16
N ALA A 202 -18.58 -19.79 0.62
CA ALA A 202 -19.61 -20.83 0.55
C ALA A 202 -20.97 -20.29 1.02
N ASN A 203 -21.00 -19.68 2.21
CA ASN A 203 -22.22 -19.14 2.81
C ASN A 203 -21.96 -17.79 3.51
N PRO A 204 -22.25 -16.65 2.86
CA PRO A 204 -22.10 -15.32 3.45
C PRO A 204 -23.02 -15.06 4.65
N PHE A 205 -24.15 -15.77 4.73
CA PHE A 205 -25.18 -15.63 5.76
C PHE A 205 -25.39 -17.01 6.43
N PRO A 206 -24.44 -17.45 7.27
CA PRO A 206 -24.63 -18.68 8.03
C PRO A 206 -25.81 -18.55 8.97
N ARG A 207 -26.55 -19.65 9.15
CA ARG A 207 -27.67 -19.70 10.09
C ARG A 207 -27.17 -19.54 11.51
N HIS A 208 -27.82 -18.65 12.26
CA HIS A 208 -27.60 -18.52 13.70
C HIS A 208 -28.26 -19.71 14.44
N PRO A 209 -27.64 -20.28 15.49
CA PRO A 209 -28.20 -21.44 16.22
C PRO A 209 -29.62 -21.19 16.78
N ASP A 210 -29.92 -19.94 17.13
CA ASP A 210 -31.23 -19.55 17.68
C ASP A 210 -32.29 -19.21 16.60
N GLU A 211 -31.96 -19.31 15.30
CA GLU A 211 -32.92 -19.05 14.22
C GLU A 211 -34.12 -20.01 14.26
N ASP A 212 -33.90 -21.28 14.57
CA ASP A 212 -34.99 -22.26 14.66
C ASP A 212 -35.96 -21.92 15.79
N VAL A 213 -35.43 -21.39 16.90
CA VAL A 213 -36.23 -20.90 18.04
C VAL A 213 -37.01 -19.65 17.64
N LEU A 214 -36.38 -18.70 16.93
CA LEU A 214 -37.06 -17.52 16.41
C LEU A 214 -38.17 -17.89 15.42
N LEU A 215 -37.92 -18.80 14.49
CA LEU A 215 -38.90 -19.26 13.52
C LEU A 215 -40.09 -19.93 14.23
N ALA A 216 -39.83 -20.78 15.23
CA ALA A 216 -40.88 -21.37 16.05
C ALA A 216 -41.73 -20.32 16.78
N GLN A 217 -41.09 -19.28 17.33
CA GLN A 217 -41.77 -18.16 17.99
C GLN A 217 -42.59 -17.33 17.01
N LEU A 218 -42.05 -16.99 15.84
CA LEU A 218 -42.78 -16.26 14.80
C LEU A 218 -44.01 -17.05 14.31
N SER A 219 -43.87 -18.35 14.07
CA SER A 219 -44.98 -19.23 13.72
C SER A 219 -46.00 -19.41 14.84
N ALA A 220 -45.61 -19.26 16.11
CA ALA A 220 -46.54 -19.25 17.24
C ALA A 220 -47.34 -17.94 17.29
N VAL A 221 -46.69 -16.81 17.01
CA VAL A 221 -47.35 -15.49 16.91
C VAL A 221 -48.35 -15.45 15.75
N GLU A 222 -48.04 -16.09 14.63
CA GLU A 222 -48.95 -16.21 13.48
C GLU A 222 -50.19 -17.04 13.77
N ARG A 223 -50.07 -18.06 14.62
CA ARG A 223 -51.18 -18.94 15.02
C ARG A 223 -52.00 -18.40 16.20
N GLY A 224 -51.52 -17.36 16.88
CA GLY A 224 -52.19 -16.78 18.05
C GLY A 224 -53.33 -15.82 17.68
N HIS A 225 -54.32 -15.73 18.58
CA HIS A 225 -55.44 -14.80 18.45
C HIS A 225 -55.04 -13.38 18.88
N TRP A 226 -54.22 -12.73 18.07
CA TRP A 226 -53.78 -11.33 18.25
C TRP A 226 -54.44 -10.44 17.20
N SER A 227 -54.64 -9.16 17.51
CA SER A 227 -54.98 -8.16 16.47
C SER A 227 -53.81 -8.02 15.47
N ASP A 228 -54.10 -7.59 14.24
CA ASP A 228 -53.07 -7.46 13.20
C ASP A 228 -51.96 -6.47 13.60
N HIS A 229 -52.29 -5.42 14.35
CA HIS A 229 -51.32 -4.46 14.86
C HIS A 229 -50.39 -5.09 15.91
N GLU A 230 -50.94 -5.79 16.91
CA GLU A 230 -50.16 -6.47 17.96
C GLU A 230 -49.27 -7.58 17.38
N ARG A 231 -49.78 -8.30 16.38
CA ARG A 231 -49.04 -9.34 15.67
C ARG A 231 -47.82 -8.75 14.97
N GLU A 232 -47.97 -7.65 14.25
CA GLU A 232 -46.85 -6.99 13.56
C GLU A 232 -45.84 -6.38 14.54
N VAL A 233 -46.30 -5.77 15.65
CA VAL A 233 -45.41 -5.26 16.72
C VAL A 233 -44.60 -6.39 17.36
N LEU A 234 -45.23 -7.52 17.66
CA LEU A 234 -44.57 -8.67 18.29
C LEU A 234 -43.58 -9.35 17.32
N LYS A 235 -43.95 -9.50 16.05
CA LYS A 235 -43.02 -9.97 15.00
C LYS A 235 -41.81 -9.03 14.86
N ALA A 236 -42.03 -7.72 14.90
CA ALA A 236 -40.94 -6.74 14.84
C ALA A 236 -40.00 -6.84 16.06
N ALA A 237 -40.56 -6.99 17.26
CA ALA A 237 -39.79 -7.16 18.49
C ALA A 237 -38.97 -8.47 18.52
N LEU A 238 -39.57 -9.59 18.08
CA LEU A 238 -38.89 -10.88 17.97
C LEU A 238 -37.75 -10.82 16.94
N ARG A 239 -37.98 -10.20 15.77
CA ARG A 239 -36.93 -9.99 14.75
C ARG A 239 -35.79 -9.12 15.26
N ALA A 240 -36.06 -8.18 16.17
CA ALA A 240 -35.03 -7.33 16.77
C ALA A 240 -34.13 -8.08 17.77
N GLN A 241 -34.56 -9.21 18.35
CA GLN A 241 -33.77 -9.97 19.35
C GLN A 241 -32.51 -10.64 18.79
N LEU A 242 -32.56 -11.22 17.59
CA LEU A 242 -31.37 -11.80 16.91
C LEU A 242 -30.61 -10.77 16.05
N GLY A 243 -31.14 -9.55 15.94
CA GLY A 243 -30.57 -8.47 15.14
C GLY A 243 -30.39 -8.86 13.67
N TRP A 244 -29.39 -8.27 13.03
CA TRP A 244 -29.07 -8.54 11.62
C TRP A 244 -28.36 -9.88 11.39
N GLN A 245 -27.93 -10.58 12.44
CA GLN A 245 -27.14 -11.81 12.30
C GLN A 245 -27.98 -12.99 11.79
N ALA A 246 -29.31 -12.93 11.94
CA ALA A 246 -30.21 -13.92 11.39
C ALA A 246 -30.30 -13.84 9.86
N GLU A 247 -30.17 -14.99 9.18
CA GLU A 247 -30.29 -15.16 7.72
C GLU A 247 -31.60 -14.54 7.20
N TYR A 248 -32.69 -14.71 7.96
CA TYR A 248 -34.03 -14.23 7.61
C TYR A 248 -34.13 -12.69 7.50
N ASN A 249 -33.23 -11.95 8.16
CA ASN A 249 -33.19 -10.48 8.11
C ASN A 249 -32.30 -9.95 6.97
N ARG A 250 -31.83 -10.82 6.06
CA ARG A 250 -30.91 -10.48 4.96
C ARG A 250 -31.56 -10.58 3.59
N ASP A 251 -31.17 -9.70 2.68
CA ASP A 251 -31.55 -9.83 1.28
C ASP A 251 -30.76 -10.96 0.61
N PRO A 252 -31.39 -12.06 0.17
CA PRO A 252 -30.70 -13.15 -0.51
C PRO A 252 -30.02 -12.72 -1.82
N ARG A 253 -30.45 -11.61 -2.42
CA ARG A 253 -29.90 -11.06 -3.67
C ARG A 253 -28.48 -10.52 -3.50
N GLU A 254 -28.04 -10.25 -2.28
CA GLU A 254 -26.65 -9.81 -2.01
C GLU A 254 -25.64 -10.98 -2.13
N ARG A 255 -26.08 -12.24 -2.04
CA ARG A 255 -25.17 -13.40 -1.99
C ARG A 255 -24.20 -13.48 -3.18
N PRO A 256 -24.62 -13.32 -4.45
CA PRO A 256 -23.71 -13.40 -5.59
C PRO A 256 -22.62 -12.32 -5.52
N GLU A 257 -22.97 -11.10 -5.11
CA GLU A 257 -22.04 -9.99 -4.99
C GLU A 257 -21.01 -10.23 -3.88
N LEU A 258 -21.46 -10.70 -2.70
CA LEU A 258 -20.57 -11.02 -1.58
C LEU A 258 -19.64 -12.19 -1.90
N ARG A 259 -20.12 -13.20 -2.64
CA ARG A 259 -19.27 -14.30 -3.13
C ARG A 259 -18.24 -13.82 -4.14
N ALA A 260 -18.62 -12.94 -5.07
CA ALA A 260 -17.69 -12.32 -5.99
C ALA A 260 -16.62 -11.51 -5.24
N ALA A 261 -17.02 -10.76 -4.21
CA ALA A 261 -16.11 -10.01 -3.36
C ALA A 261 -15.13 -10.92 -2.58
N ALA A 262 -15.60 -12.03 -2.01
CA ALA A 262 -14.74 -13.04 -1.38
C ALA A 262 -13.72 -13.61 -2.37
N ARG A 263 -14.14 -13.90 -3.61
CA ARG A 263 -13.24 -14.37 -4.67
C ARG A 263 -12.21 -13.31 -5.08
N ARG A 264 -12.60 -12.03 -5.15
CA ARG A 264 -11.64 -10.92 -5.39
C ARG A 264 -10.57 -10.87 -4.30
N ILE A 265 -10.96 -10.98 -3.03
CA ILE A 265 -10.02 -11.03 -1.90
C ILE A 265 -9.09 -12.24 -2.02
N GLN A 266 -9.62 -13.42 -2.35
CA GLN A 266 -8.82 -14.63 -2.53
C GLN A 266 -7.78 -14.48 -3.66
N ASN A 267 -8.21 -13.95 -4.81
CA ASN A 267 -7.34 -13.70 -5.95
C ASN A 267 -6.27 -12.64 -5.65
N TRP A 268 -6.58 -11.68 -4.77
CA TRP A 268 -5.64 -10.64 -4.35
C TRP A 268 -4.62 -11.18 -3.34
N LEU A 269 -5.07 -11.96 -2.35
CA LEU A 269 -4.21 -12.51 -1.28
C LEU A 269 -3.32 -13.66 -1.78
N GLY A 270 -3.84 -14.58 -2.60
CA GLY A 270 -3.13 -15.80 -3.01
C GLY A 270 -1.71 -15.55 -3.54
N PRO A 271 -1.55 -14.76 -4.62
CA PRO A 271 -0.22 -14.46 -5.18
C PRO A 271 0.74 -13.76 -4.21
N ARG A 272 0.22 -13.04 -3.21
CA ARG A 272 1.04 -12.32 -2.20
C ARG A 272 1.52 -13.25 -1.10
N LEU A 273 0.68 -14.18 -0.67
CA LEU A 273 1.03 -15.24 0.28
C LEU A 273 2.00 -16.23 -0.36
N ASP A 274 1.88 -16.52 -1.66
CA ASP A 274 2.80 -17.39 -2.38
C ASP A 274 4.23 -16.82 -2.45
N ARG A 275 4.38 -15.49 -2.40
CA ARG A 275 5.66 -14.77 -2.36
C ARG A 275 6.27 -14.68 -0.96
N GLN A 276 5.58 -15.19 0.07
CA GLN A 276 6.14 -15.17 1.42
C GLN A 276 7.47 -15.93 1.45
N PRO A 277 8.51 -15.38 2.09
CA PRO A 277 9.73 -16.13 2.32
C PRO A 277 9.40 -17.46 3.00
N ARG A 278 9.88 -18.58 2.44
CA ARG A 278 9.74 -19.91 3.06
C ARG A 278 11.04 -20.29 3.76
N LEU A 279 10.93 -20.99 4.89
CA LEU A 279 12.07 -21.65 5.52
C LEU A 279 12.52 -22.75 4.56
N LEU A 280 13.44 -22.41 3.66
CA LEU A 280 14.25 -23.42 2.99
C LEU A 280 15.20 -23.96 4.04
N THR A 281 15.15 -25.27 4.26
CA THR A 281 16.05 -25.96 5.18
C THR A 281 17.48 -25.71 4.74
N GLY A 282 18.24 -24.92 5.52
CA GLY A 282 19.68 -24.77 5.41
C GLY A 282 20.18 -23.83 4.32
N ALA A 283 20.31 -22.55 4.66
CA ALA A 283 21.53 -21.74 4.55
C ALA A 283 21.17 -20.26 4.36
N VAL A 284 21.68 -19.43 5.26
CA VAL A 284 21.81 -17.99 5.01
C VAL A 284 22.62 -17.82 3.72
N PRO A 285 22.20 -16.98 2.75
CA PRO A 285 22.97 -16.78 1.53
C PRO A 285 24.40 -16.33 1.86
N ALA A 286 25.38 -16.82 1.10
CA ALA A 286 26.76 -16.41 1.29
C ALA A 286 26.90 -14.88 1.12
N HIS A 287 27.77 -14.26 1.92
CA HIS A 287 28.04 -12.82 1.86
C HIS A 287 26.77 -11.95 1.94
N SER A 288 25.90 -12.24 2.91
CA SER A 288 24.63 -11.54 3.07
C SER A 288 24.49 -10.76 4.38
N ILE A 289 25.29 -11.10 5.40
CA ILE A 289 25.24 -10.46 6.72
C ILE A 289 26.58 -9.81 7.02
N LEU A 290 26.59 -8.49 7.23
CA LEU A 290 27.78 -7.79 7.71
C LEU A 290 28.00 -8.17 9.18
N TYR A 291 29.26 -8.47 9.51
CA TYR A 291 29.67 -8.92 10.83
C TYR A 291 29.06 -10.25 11.28
N ALA A 292 28.57 -11.09 10.36
CA ALA A 292 27.93 -12.37 10.66
C ALA A 292 28.66 -13.21 11.72
N GLN A 293 27.90 -14.04 12.45
CA GLN A 293 28.51 -15.01 13.34
C GLN A 293 29.24 -16.11 12.54
N GLU A 294 28.67 -16.46 11.38
CA GLU A 294 29.25 -17.49 10.52
C GLU A 294 30.11 -16.91 9.39
N ALA A 295 31.26 -17.54 9.16
CA ALA A 295 32.17 -17.11 8.08
C ALA A 295 31.55 -17.30 6.68
N ALA A 296 30.63 -18.24 6.51
CA ALA A 296 30.00 -18.53 5.22
C ALA A 296 29.02 -17.43 4.78
N SER A 297 28.28 -16.83 5.71
CA SER A 297 27.33 -15.74 5.47
C SER A 297 27.97 -14.35 5.59
N ALA A 298 29.17 -14.26 6.17
CA ALA A 298 29.90 -13.03 6.40
C ALA A 298 30.11 -12.22 5.11
N LEU A 299 29.56 -11.02 5.11
CA LEU A 299 29.81 -10.00 4.11
C LEU A 299 31.10 -9.23 4.47
N SER A 300 32.04 -9.14 3.52
CA SER A 300 33.35 -8.54 3.76
C SER A 300 33.32 -7.01 3.89
N ALA A 301 32.41 -6.35 3.17
CA ALA A 301 32.23 -4.90 3.21
C ALA A 301 30.76 -4.54 2.96
N PRO A 302 30.26 -3.42 3.50
CA PRO A 302 28.89 -2.96 3.25
C PRO A 302 28.62 -2.79 1.75
N PRO A 303 27.49 -3.26 1.22
CA PRO A 303 27.20 -3.18 -0.21
C PRO A 303 26.68 -1.78 -0.56
N GLU A 304 27.43 -1.04 -1.37
CA GLU A 304 27.05 0.31 -1.80
C GLU A 304 25.96 0.33 -2.90
N ASP A 305 25.80 -0.80 -3.59
CA ASP A 305 24.88 -1.03 -4.70
C ASP A 305 23.50 -1.56 -4.28
N ARG A 306 23.32 -1.90 -3.00
CA ARG A 306 22.08 -2.50 -2.48
C ARG A 306 21.30 -1.55 -1.58
N ASP A 307 19.98 -1.62 -1.65
CA ASP A 307 19.06 -0.93 -0.74
C ASP A 307 18.86 -1.67 0.59
N LEU A 308 19.45 -2.86 0.71
CA LEU A 308 19.34 -3.74 1.87
C LEU A 308 20.72 -3.99 2.49
N LEU A 309 20.79 -3.85 3.81
CA LEU A 309 21.95 -4.21 4.61
C LEU A 309 21.48 -5.00 5.84
N CYS A 310 21.95 -6.25 5.98
CA CYS A 310 21.75 -7.02 7.20
C CYS A 310 22.99 -6.93 8.07
N LEU A 311 22.83 -6.64 9.35
CA LEU A 311 23.89 -6.52 10.35
C LEU A 311 23.68 -7.54 11.45
N TYR A 312 24.76 -8.19 11.87
CA TYR A 312 24.85 -8.81 13.19
C TYR A 312 25.42 -7.81 14.20
N LEU A 313 24.65 -7.53 15.26
CA LEU A 313 24.95 -6.52 16.26
C LEU A 313 25.89 -7.00 17.37
N GLY A 314 26.09 -8.32 17.54
CA GLY A 314 26.59 -8.98 18.76
C GLY A 314 27.93 -8.55 19.36
N SER A 315 28.58 -7.51 18.83
CA SER A 315 29.60 -6.75 19.55
C SER A 315 29.03 -5.41 20.04
N PRO A 316 29.19 -5.08 21.34
CA PRO A 316 28.46 -3.99 21.99
C PRO A 316 28.81 -2.58 21.50
N GLN A 317 29.85 -2.40 20.68
CA GLN A 317 30.22 -1.14 20.04
C GLN A 317 30.95 -1.42 18.73
N ARG A 318 30.25 -1.24 17.60
CA ARG A 318 30.81 -1.30 16.25
C ARG A 318 30.26 -0.18 15.40
N LEU A 319 30.97 0.10 14.31
CA LEU A 319 30.66 1.15 13.37
C LEU A 319 30.70 0.60 11.96
N ALA A 320 29.69 0.91 11.16
CA ALA A 320 29.64 0.61 9.74
C ALA A 320 29.37 1.89 8.94
N HIS A 321 29.92 1.97 7.73
CA HIS A 321 29.58 2.99 6.76
C HIS A 321 28.81 2.32 5.61
N TRP A 322 27.64 2.83 5.27
CA TRP A 322 26.83 2.27 4.20
C TRP A 322 26.13 3.41 3.47
N ARG A 323 26.43 3.59 2.18
CA ARG A 323 25.78 4.59 1.33
C ARG A 323 25.95 6.02 1.83
N GLY A 324 27.07 6.35 2.45
CA GLY A 324 27.27 7.66 3.08
C GLY A 324 26.45 7.86 4.36
N LEU A 325 25.98 6.78 4.98
CA LEU A 325 25.46 6.76 6.34
C LEU A 325 26.49 6.13 7.27
N LYS A 326 26.67 6.73 8.44
CA LYS A 326 27.44 6.19 9.55
C LYS A 326 26.48 5.52 10.53
N LEU A 327 26.62 4.20 10.68
CA LEU A 327 25.81 3.36 11.56
C LEU A 327 26.66 2.98 12.77
N SER A 328 26.16 3.24 13.97
CA SER A 328 26.81 2.81 15.22
C SER A 328 25.77 2.27 16.18
N TRP A 329 26.11 1.26 16.98
CA TRP A 329 25.16 0.67 17.91
C TRP A 329 25.76 0.34 19.26
N ARG A 330 24.87 0.24 20.25
CA ARG A 330 25.21 -0.13 21.63
C ARG A 330 24.17 -1.09 22.22
N SER A 331 24.64 -2.11 22.94
CA SER A 331 23.76 -2.98 23.73
C SER A 331 23.24 -2.23 24.97
N MET A 332 21.94 -2.37 25.24
CA MET A 332 21.25 -1.88 26.43
C MET A 332 20.47 -3.03 27.08
N GLY A 333 21.17 -3.98 27.67
CA GLY A 333 20.57 -5.20 28.23
C GLY A 333 20.04 -6.09 27.09
N PRO A 334 18.76 -6.49 27.07
CA PRO A 334 18.18 -7.27 25.98
C PRO A 334 17.87 -6.45 24.72
N ASN A 335 18.04 -5.13 24.77
CA ASN A 335 17.70 -4.19 23.70
C ASN A 335 18.96 -3.63 23.03
N TRP A 336 18.78 -3.06 21.85
CA TRP A 336 19.85 -2.41 21.11
C TRP A 336 19.51 -0.95 20.82
N GLN A 337 20.48 -0.06 20.92
CA GLN A 337 20.38 1.32 20.46
C GLN A 337 21.18 1.47 19.18
N LEU A 338 20.52 1.79 18.06
CA LEU A 338 21.15 2.05 16.77
C LEU A 338 21.11 3.56 16.50
N LEU A 339 22.28 4.17 16.31
CA LEU A 339 22.45 5.55 15.88
C LEU A 339 22.80 5.56 14.39
N VAL A 340 21.97 6.26 13.61
CA VAL A 340 22.17 6.51 12.17
C VAL A 340 22.51 7.98 11.97
N GLN A 341 23.62 8.27 11.31
CA GLN A 341 24.08 9.62 11.00
C GLN A 341 24.45 9.72 9.52
N GLU A 342 24.43 10.92 8.95
CA GLU A 342 25.10 11.16 7.68
C GLU A 342 26.62 11.05 7.91
N ALA A 343 27.31 10.34 7.03
CA ALA A 343 28.77 10.40 6.99
C ALA A 343 29.12 11.79 6.44
N GLU A 344 29.71 12.64 7.28
CA GLU A 344 30.23 13.94 6.83
C GLU A 344 31.14 13.72 5.63
N GLY A 345 30.76 14.23 4.45
CA GLY A 345 31.76 14.66 3.48
C GLY A 345 32.55 15.79 4.15
N GLU A 346 33.86 15.81 4.00
CA GLU A 346 34.70 16.90 4.53
C GLU A 346 34.01 18.25 4.26
N PRO A 347 33.67 19.03 5.30
CA PRO A 347 33.15 20.36 5.07
C PRO A 347 34.34 21.23 4.67
N GLU A 348 34.58 21.37 3.35
CA GLU A 348 35.30 22.54 2.86
C GLU A 348 34.48 23.78 3.25
N GLY A 349 34.84 24.39 4.39
CA GLY A 349 34.51 25.77 4.71
C GLY A 349 33.18 26.05 5.41
N LYS A 350 32.70 25.20 6.33
CA LYS A 350 31.66 25.62 7.29
C LYS A 350 32.00 25.32 8.75
N GLU A 351 31.69 26.31 9.59
CA GLU A 351 32.09 26.47 10.99
C GLU A 351 31.79 25.23 11.88
N PRO A 352 32.65 24.96 12.88
CA PRO A 352 32.49 23.85 13.81
C PRO A 352 31.36 24.14 14.80
N GLY A 353 30.15 23.69 14.47
CA GLY A 353 28.98 23.87 15.35
C GLY A 353 27.67 23.25 14.85
N GLY A 354 27.60 22.76 13.61
CA GLY A 354 26.43 22.05 13.10
C GLY A 354 26.30 20.67 13.74
N LYS A 355 25.36 20.50 14.68
CA LYS A 355 24.97 19.17 15.19
C LYS A 355 24.67 18.25 14.00
N GLY A 356 25.48 17.21 13.83
CA GLY A 356 25.20 16.15 12.85
C GLY A 356 23.75 15.67 12.98
N THR A 357 23.07 15.58 11.85
CA THR A 357 21.66 15.17 11.65
C THR A 357 21.47 13.67 11.94
N GLY A 358 21.83 13.25 13.16
CA GLY A 358 21.71 11.86 13.60
C GLY A 358 20.35 11.54 14.20
N GLN A 359 19.83 10.35 13.93
CA GLN A 359 18.65 9.81 14.60
C GLN A 359 18.95 8.48 15.29
N VAL A 360 18.39 8.32 16.49
CA VAL A 360 18.50 7.11 17.31
C VAL A 360 17.25 6.27 17.17
N ALA A 361 17.42 4.97 16.96
CA ALA A 361 16.37 3.96 17.04
C ALA A 361 16.64 2.98 18.20
N LEU A 362 15.63 2.75 19.02
CA LEU A 362 15.64 1.71 20.04
C LEU A 362 15.05 0.43 19.45
N LEU A 363 15.87 -0.61 19.33
CA LEU A 363 15.48 -1.92 18.83
C LEU A 363 15.15 -2.81 20.04
N ARG A 364 13.96 -3.38 20.03
CA ARG A 364 13.38 -4.15 21.15
C ARG A 364 13.00 -5.56 20.71
N PRO A 365 13.94 -6.51 20.68
CA PRO A 365 13.70 -7.86 20.19
C PRO A 365 12.62 -8.64 20.95
N ASP A 366 12.26 -8.20 22.15
CA ASP A 366 11.20 -8.77 23.00
C ASP A 366 9.78 -8.46 22.52
N LEU A 367 9.61 -7.50 21.60
CA LEU A 367 8.30 -7.12 21.07
C LEU A 367 7.69 -8.21 20.17
N PRO A 368 6.35 -8.25 20.06
CA PRO A 368 5.66 -9.08 19.07
C PRO A 368 6.20 -8.83 17.66
N ALA A 369 6.21 -9.86 16.81
CA ALA A 369 6.76 -9.77 15.45
C ALA A 369 6.23 -8.58 14.64
N SER A 370 4.93 -8.26 14.75
CA SER A 370 4.32 -7.12 14.06
C SER A 370 4.87 -5.75 14.49
N GLU A 371 5.48 -5.65 15.67
CA GLU A 371 6.06 -4.43 16.23
C GLU A 371 7.59 -4.37 16.10
N ARG A 372 8.23 -5.43 15.58
CA ARG A 372 9.69 -5.51 15.42
C ARG A 372 10.22 -4.77 14.20
N HIS A 373 9.77 -3.53 14.04
CA HIS A 373 10.20 -2.63 12.99
C HIS A 373 10.28 -1.18 13.49
N ALA A 374 11.15 -0.37 12.86
CA ALA A 374 11.27 1.06 13.14
C ALA A 374 11.50 1.85 11.86
N ARG A 375 11.23 3.16 11.90
CA ARG A 375 11.52 4.08 10.78
C ARG A 375 12.43 5.19 11.26
N VAL A 376 13.45 5.47 10.46
CA VAL A 376 14.48 6.47 10.73
C VAL A 376 14.61 7.37 9.50
N GLN A 377 14.74 8.68 9.69
CA GLN A 377 14.93 9.65 8.63
C GLN A 377 16.18 10.48 8.91
N VAL A 378 17.18 10.35 8.04
CA VAL A 378 18.50 10.99 8.17
C VAL A 378 18.89 11.50 6.79
N GLY A 379 19.24 12.78 6.68
CA GLY A 379 19.71 13.32 5.38
C GLY A 379 18.68 13.33 4.26
N GLY A 380 17.39 13.46 4.60
CA GLY A 380 16.30 13.31 3.62
C GLY A 380 16.02 11.87 3.17
N ARG A 381 16.84 10.90 3.59
CA ARG A 381 16.64 9.48 3.30
C ARG A 381 15.78 8.84 4.37
N ARG A 382 14.85 7.96 3.97
CA ARG A 382 14.04 7.15 4.89
C ARG A 382 14.60 5.74 4.95
N LEU A 383 14.81 5.25 6.16
CA LEU A 383 15.25 3.90 6.45
C LEU A 383 14.13 3.19 7.20
N GLN A 384 13.82 1.97 6.77
CA GLN A 384 13.04 1.04 7.54
C GLN A 384 13.97 0.01 8.15
N LEU A 385 13.82 -0.22 9.44
CA LEU A 385 14.60 -1.16 10.22
C LEU A 385 13.68 -2.32 10.60
N PHE A 386 14.16 -3.55 10.45
CA PHE A 386 13.55 -4.77 10.99
C PHE A 386 14.55 -5.43 11.89
N PHE A 387 14.14 -5.98 13.03
CA PHE A 387 15.07 -6.53 14.00
C PHE A 387 14.59 -7.84 14.62
N CYS A 388 15.52 -8.75 14.86
CA CYS A 388 15.28 -10.06 15.46
C CYS A 388 16.52 -10.50 16.25
N GLY A 389 16.38 -10.70 17.56
CA GLY A 389 17.51 -10.97 18.44
C GLY A 389 18.61 -9.92 18.25
N ASP A 390 19.80 -10.40 17.89
CA ASP A 390 20.98 -9.57 17.62
C ASP A 390 21.15 -9.19 16.14
N TYR A 391 20.14 -9.38 15.31
CA TYR A 391 20.19 -9.07 13.89
C TYR A 391 19.27 -7.91 13.54
N VAL A 392 19.74 -7.03 12.66
CA VAL A 392 18.94 -5.94 12.09
C VAL A 392 19.08 -5.90 10.58
N LEU A 393 17.95 -5.78 9.88
CA LEU A 393 17.87 -5.52 8.46
C LEU A 393 17.49 -4.06 8.24
N LEU A 394 18.35 -3.32 7.56
CA LEU A 394 18.10 -1.96 7.11
C LEU A 394 17.64 -1.99 5.66
N ARG A 395 16.53 -1.31 5.38
CA ARG A 395 16.02 -1.06 4.03
C ARG A 395 15.97 0.42 3.78
N LEU A 396 16.66 0.88 2.74
CA LEU A 396 16.48 2.23 2.23
C LEU A 396 15.12 2.30 1.52
N GLN A 397 14.24 3.18 2.00
CA GLN A 397 12.98 3.49 1.36
C GLN A 397 13.16 4.71 0.45
N GLU A 398 12.76 4.55 -0.80
CA GLU A 398 12.61 5.67 -1.72
C GLU A 398 11.41 6.54 -1.28
N ASP A 399 11.52 7.86 -1.46
CA ASP A 399 10.40 8.74 -1.14
C ASP A 399 9.25 8.46 -2.12
N PRO A 400 8.04 8.06 -1.67
CA PRO A 400 6.93 7.76 -2.56
C PRO A 400 6.58 8.91 -3.52
N ARG A 401 6.83 10.15 -3.09
CA ARG A 401 6.67 11.35 -3.92
C ARG A 401 7.62 11.38 -5.11
N SER A 402 8.81 10.80 -4.97
CA SER A 402 9.78 10.71 -6.06
C SER A 402 9.31 9.73 -7.13
N LEU A 403 8.77 8.58 -6.74
CA LEU A 403 8.21 7.60 -7.66
C LEU A 403 6.94 8.13 -8.35
N GLU A 404 6.06 8.80 -7.60
CA GLU A 404 4.89 9.47 -8.16
C GLU A 404 5.31 10.55 -9.17
N ARG A 405 6.31 11.38 -8.83
CA ARG A 405 6.83 12.40 -9.74
C ARG A 405 7.43 11.79 -11.00
N LEU A 406 8.16 10.68 -10.88
CA LEU A 406 8.70 9.93 -12.00
C LEU A 406 7.58 9.38 -12.90
N ALA A 407 6.51 8.86 -12.30
CA ALA A 407 5.34 8.37 -13.04
C ALA A 407 4.66 9.48 -13.86
N TRP A 408 4.57 10.69 -13.30
CA TRP A 408 4.09 11.86 -14.05
C TRP A 408 5.00 12.25 -15.20
N LEU A 409 6.33 12.24 -14.99
CA LEU A 409 7.30 12.51 -16.06
C LEU A 409 7.26 11.45 -17.16
N ALA A 410 7.07 10.18 -16.82
CA ALA A 410 6.92 9.08 -17.78
C ALA A 410 5.65 9.26 -18.65
N ALA A 411 4.51 9.59 -18.02
CA ALA A 411 3.27 9.88 -18.74
C ALA A 411 3.42 11.09 -19.70
N GLN A 412 4.11 12.15 -19.25
CA GLN A 412 4.46 13.29 -20.10
C GLN A 412 5.39 12.91 -21.25
N GLY A 413 6.38 12.06 -21.00
CA GLY A 413 7.29 11.54 -22.01
C GLY A 413 6.58 10.71 -23.09
N ARG A 414 5.60 9.90 -22.70
CA ARG A 414 4.74 9.15 -23.65
C ARG A 414 3.95 10.10 -24.54
N ALA A 415 3.31 11.13 -23.96
CA ALA A 415 2.60 12.13 -24.75
C ALA A 415 3.54 12.93 -25.65
N ALA A 416 4.75 13.26 -25.17
CA ALA A 416 5.76 13.93 -25.97
C ALA A 416 6.23 13.07 -27.15
N ALA A 417 6.38 11.75 -26.96
CA ALA A 417 6.72 10.83 -28.03
C ALA A 417 5.67 10.82 -29.15
N LEU A 418 4.37 10.88 -28.82
CA LEU A 418 3.29 11.03 -29.80
C LEU A 418 3.40 12.36 -30.56
N LEU A 419 3.65 13.47 -29.86
CA LEU A 419 3.83 14.78 -30.50
C LEU A 419 5.04 14.82 -31.44
N LEU A 420 6.04 13.99 -31.21
CA LEU A 420 7.27 13.92 -32.02
C LEU A 420 7.16 12.95 -33.20
N ASP A 421 6.00 12.35 -33.44
CA ASP A 421 5.75 11.51 -34.61
C ASP A 421 5.85 12.36 -35.90
N PRO A 422 6.73 12.04 -36.87
CA PRO A 422 6.88 12.82 -38.10
C PRO A 422 5.73 12.60 -39.09
N ALA A 423 4.81 11.66 -38.85
CA ALA A 423 3.63 11.45 -39.67
C ALA A 423 2.84 12.77 -39.86
N GLU A 424 2.30 12.97 -41.08
CA GLU A 424 1.53 14.17 -41.46
C GLU A 424 2.28 15.49 -41.16
N ASP A 425 3.60 15.49 -41.38
CA ASP A 425 4.52 16.57 -41.08
C ASP A 425 4.42 17.07 -39.63
N TYR A 426 4.58 16.14 -38.68
CA TYR A 426 4.37 16.39 -37.25
C TYR A 426 2.92 16.82 -36.95
N GLY A 427 1.96 16.07 -37.50
CA GLY A 427 0.53 16.36 -37.40
C GLY A 427 0.05 16.50 -35.95
N TYR A 428 0.52 15.64 -35.03
CA TYR A 428 0.17 15.71 -33.61
C TYR A 428 0.69 16.97 -32.91
N LEU A 429 1.91 17.43 -33.23
CA LEU A 429 2.45 18.68 -32.67
C LEU A 429 1.68 19.90 -33.15
N ARG A 430 1.35 19.93 -34.45
CA ARG A 430 0.52 20.99 -35.06
C ARG A 430 -0.86 21.02 -34.42
N LEU A 431 -1.48 19.85 -34.24
CA LEU A 431 -2.77 19.68 -33.60
C LEU A 431 -2.75 20.12 -32.13
N GLY A 432 -1.74 19.74 -31.34
CA GLY A 432 -1.60 20.14 -29.95
C GLY A 432 -1.53 21.66 -29.77
N ARG A 433 -0.82 22.36 -30.67
CA ARG A 433 -0.77 23.83 -30.64
C ARG A 433 -2.07 24.48 -31.09
N ALA A 434 -2.73 23.93 -32.10
CA ALA A 434 -4.06 24.39 -32.52
C ALA A 434 -5.10 24.22 -31.41
N LEU A 435 -5.08 23.07 -30.72
CA LEU A 435 -5.91 22.78 -29.56
C LEU A 435 -5.66 23.80 -28.44
N ALA A 436 -4.39 24.06 -28.10
CA ALA A 436 -4.04 25.05 -27.09
C ALA A 436 -4.56 26.46 -27.42
N GLN A 437 -4.48 26.89 -28.69
CA GLN A 437 -5.02 28.17 -29.13
C GLN A 437 -6.54 28.21 -29.00
N ARG A 438 -7.22 27.13 -29.39
CA ARG A 438 -8.67 27.03 -29.34
C ARG A 438 -9.19 27.04 -27.89
N LEU A 439 -8.56 26.30 -26.98
CA LEU A 439 -8.91 26.27 -25.56
C LEU A 439 -8.64 27.61 -24.83
N ARG A 440 -7.80 28.48 -25.41
CA ARG A 440 -7.61 29.85 -24.95
C ARG A 440 -8.65 30.84 -25.51
N GLY A 441 -9.50 30.41 -26.45
CA GLY A 441 -10.49 31.26 -27.11
C GLY A 441 -9.92 32.16 -28.21
N GLY A 442 -8.71 31.90 -28.69
CA GLY A 442 -8.08 32.69 -29.77
C GLY A 442 -8.43 32.19 -31.18
N PRO A 443 -8.35 33.05 -32.21
CA PRO A 443 -8.49 32.60 -33.59
C PRO A 443 -7.35 31.64 -33.97
N MET A 444 -7.66 30.56 -34.68
CA MET A 444 -6.65 29.61 -35.18
C MET A 444 -5.75 30.34 -36.20
N HIS A 445 -4.49 30.56 -35.83
CA HIS A 445 -3.55 31.26 -36.71
C HIS A 445 -2.97 30.29 -37.75
N ALA A 446 -2.81 30.73 -39.00
CA ALA A 446 -2.12 29.98 -40.06
C ALA A 446 -0.64 29.62 -39.75
N ALA A 447 -0.10 30.07 -38.61
CA ALA A 447 1.21 29.64 -38.12
C ALA A 447 1.20 28.22 -37.50
N SER A 448 0.05 27.72 -37.01
CA SER A 448 -0.08 26.34 -36.52
C SER A 448 -0.15 25.31 -37.66
N SER A 449 -0.41 25.75 -38.90
CA SER A 449 -0.50 24.90 -40.08
C SER A 449 0.81 24.76 -40.89
N ARG A 450 1.90 25.46 -40.54
CA ARG A 450 3.18 25.38 -41.29
C ARG A 450 4.04 24.16 -40.88
N ALA A 451 3.81 23.04 -41.56
CA ALA A 451 4.59 21.79 -41.52
C ALA A 451 6.13 21.99 -41.54
N LEU A 452 6.61 22.78 -42.51
CA LEU A 452 8.05 23.00 -42.76
C LEU A 452 8.84 23.54 -41.56
N ARG A 453 8.19 24.24 -40.64
CA ARG A 453 8.86 24.81 -39.46
C ARG A 453 9.34 23.75 -38.47
N TYR A 454 8.60 22.64 -38.33
CA TYR A 454 8.96 21.59 -37.35
C TYR A 454 10.01 20.64 -37.91
N ALA A 455 9.96 20.36 -39.21
CA ALA A 455 10.99 19.57 -39.88
C ALA A 455 12.38 20.23 -39.83
N ALA A 456 12.44 21.57 -39.81
CA ALA A 456 13.68 22.32 -39.72
C ALA A 456 14.31 22.40 -38.31
N LEU A 457 13.58 22.00 -37.25
CA LEU A 457 14.07 22.06 -35.87
C LEU A 457 15.01 20.89 -35.57
N THR A 458 16.07 21.18 -34.80
CA THR A 458 16.95 20.14 -34.26
C THR A 458 16.16 19.21 -33.31
N PRO A 459 16.57 17.95 -33.11
CA PRO A 459 15.91 17.04 -32.17
C PRO A 459 15.64 17.62 -30.76
N PRO A 460 16.60 18.30 -30.07
CA PRO A 460 16.33 18.89 -28.76
C PRO A 460 15.30 20.03 -28.83
N GLU A 461 15.33 20.87 -29.87
CA GLU A 461 14.35 21.94 -30.05
C GLU A 461 12.94 21.40 -30.30
N ARG A 462 12.81 20.30 -31.08
CA ARG A 462 11.53 19.62 -31.28
C ARG A 462 10.97 19.09 -29.97
N LEU A 463 11.79 18.39 -29.17
CA LEU A 463 11.38 17.89 -27.87
C LEU A 463 10.95 19.03 -26.94
N GLN A 464 11.70 20.14 -26.92
CA GLN A 464 11.33 21.31 -26.13
C GLN A 464 10.00 21.92 -26.60
N SER A 465 9.74 21.96 -27.91
CA SER A 465 8.45 22.41 -28.45
C SER A 465 7.29 21.49 -28.06
N ALA A 466 7.49 20.17 -28.06
CA ALA A 466 6.50 19.21 -27.60
C ALA A 466 6.18 19.40 -26.10
N ARG A 467 7.22 19.53 -25.26
CA ARG A 467 7.09 19.78 -23.83
C ARG A 467 6.32 21.07 -23.52
N ARG A 468 6.69 22.18 -24.14
CA ARG A 468 5.98 23.47 -23.99
C ARG A 468 4.51 23.38 -24.41
N THR A 469 4.21 22.53 -25.40
CA THR A 469 2.83 22.29 -25.84
C THR A 469 2.04 21.54 -24.76
N LEU A 470 2.62 20.49 -24.15
CA LEU A 470 2.00 19.76 -23.03
C LEU A 470 1.83 20.63 -21.78
N GLU A 471 2.86 21.40 -21.41
CA GLU A 471 2.82 22.35 -20.28
C GLU A 471 1.73 23.40 -20.46
N THR A 472 1.49 23.82 -21.71
CA THR A 472 0.40 24.73 -22.04
C THR A 472 -0.96 24.05 -21.94
N LEU A 473 -1.08 22.83 -22.44
CA LEU A 473 -2.36 22.10 -22.52
C LEU A 473 -2.84 21.67 -21.14
N GLY A 474 -1.97 21.18 -20.26
CA GLY A 474 -2.35 20.64 -18.95
C GLY A 474 -3.27 21.56 -18.13
N PRO A 475 -2.90 22.83 -17.86
CA PRO A 475 -3.76 23.78 -17.16
C PRO A 475 -5.08 24.09 -17.89
N LEU A 476 -5.06 24.12 -19.23
CA LEU A 476 -6.25 24.39 -20.04
C LEU A 476 -7.26 23.22 -19.96
N LEU A 477 -6.77 21.99 -20.00
CA LEU A 477 -7.58 20.78 -19.84
C LEU A 477 -8.25 20.73 -18.46
N ARG A 478 -7.52 21.09 -17.40
CA ARG A 478 -8.06 21.17 -16.03
C ARG A 478 -9.20 22.19 -15.90
N ARG A 479 -9.20 23.24 -16.73
CA ARG A 479 -10.23 24.28 -16.73
C ARG A 479 -11.47 23.91 -17.55
N VAL A 480 -11.29 23.30 -18.72
CA VAL A 480 -12.39 23.05 -19.68
C VAL A 480 -13.06 21.70 -19.47
N GLY A 481 -12.34 20.72 -18.89
CA GLY A 481 -12.83 19.35 -18.70
C GLY A 481 -12.73 18.47 -19.96
N PRO A 482 -12.96 17.15 -19.83
CA PRO A 482 -12.66 16.17 -20.88
C PRO A 482 -13.57 16.30 -22.10
N ALA A 483 -14.89 16.50 -21.92
CA ALA A 483 -15.83 16.61 -23.04
C ALA A 483 -15.54 17.83 -23.93
N GLY A 484 -15.36 19.01 -23.33
CA GLY A 484 -15.02 20.23 -24.07
C GLY A 484 -13.63 20.16 -24.72
N THR A 485 -12.68 19.43 -24.13
CA THR A 485 -11.38 19.19 -24.75
C THR A 485 -11.48 18.29 -25.98
N ALA A 486 -12.29 17.22 -25.91
CA ALA A 486 -12.52 16.32 -27.04
C ALA A 486 -13.17 17.06 -28.23
N GLU A 487 -14.19 17.88 -27.98
CA GLU A 487 -14.83 18.71 -29.00
C GLU A 487 -13.84 19.70 -29.63
N ALA A 488 -13.05 20.38 -28.81
CA ALA A 488 -12.02 21.31 -29.28
C ALA A 488 -10.94 20.59 -30.11
N ALA A 489 -10.56 19.36 -29.74
CA ALA A 489 -9.59 18.55 -30.46
C ALA A 489 -10.13 18.11 -31.83
N HIS A 490 -11.38 17.64 -31.89
CA HIS A 490 -12.04 17.31 -33.16
C HIS A 490 -12.13 18.51 -34.10
N ALA A 491 -12.52 19.67 -33.58
CA ALA A 491 -12.63 20.86 -34.40
C ALA A 491 -11.26 21.38 -34.89
N ALA A 492 -10.21 21.27 -34.05
CA ALA A 492 -8.84 21.61 -34.46
C ALA A 492 -8.29 20.63 -35.52
N GLN A 493 -8.61 19.34 -35.40
CA GLN A 493 -8.25 18.31 -36.38
C GLN A 493 -8.88 18.60 -37.75
N ASN A 494 -10.17 18.91 -37.78
CA ASN A 494 -10.88 19.25 -39.01
C ASN A 494 -10.30 20.49 -39.69
N ALA A 495 -9.96 21.51 -38.90
CA ALA A 495 -9.34 22.75 -39.41
C ALA A 495 -7.92 22.55 -39.95
N LEU A 496 -7.22 21.49 -39.53
CA LEU A 496 -5.88 21.13 -40.01
C LEU A 496 -5.90 20.07 -41.13
N HIS A 497 -7.08 19.58 -41.51
CA HIS A 497 -7.25 18.48 -42.49
C HIS A 497 -6.47 17.22 -42.13
N LEU A 498 -6.38 16.89 -40.83
CA LEU A 498 -5.71 15.68 -40.34
C LEU A 498 -6.66 14.47 -40.32
N PRO A 499 -6.12 13.23 -40.35
CA PRO A 499 -6.94 12.01 -40.28
C PRO A 499 -7.86 11.96 -39.04
N THR A 500 -8.99 11.27 -39.16
CA THR A 500 -10.09 11.29 -38.18
C THR A 500 -9.72 10.82 -36.78
N HIS A 501 -8.69 9.99 -36.65
CA HIS A 501 -8.24 9.45 -35.37
C HIS A 501 -7.32 10.42 -34.60
N TYR A 502 -6.70 11.41 -35.26
CA TYR A 502 -5.67 12.25 -34.65
C TYR A 502 -6.17 13.04 -33.43
N GLY A 503 -7.38 13.60 -33.51
CA GLY A 503 -8.03 14.33 -32.42
C GLY A 503 -8.26 13.46 -31.19
N ALA A 504 -8.83 12.27 -31.39
CA ALA A 504 -9.10 11.32 -30.32
C ALA A 504 -7.80 10.81 -29.67
N THR A 505 -6.81 10.41 -30.47
CA THR A 505 -5.52 9.91 -29.97
C THR A 505 -4.78 10.99 -29.18
N LEU A 506 -4.73 12.23 -29.68
CA LEU A 506 -4.09 13.32 -28.97
C LEU A 506 -4.82 13.65 -27.67
N HIS A 507 -6.16 13.74 -27.71
CA HIS A 507 -6.97 13.99 -26.53
C HIS A 507 -6.68 12.96 -25.44
N GLN A 508 -6.68 11.67 -25.80
CA GLN A 508 -6.39 10.59 -24.86
C GLN A 508 -4.98 10.71 -24.27
N ALA A 509 -3.96 10.93 -25.09
CA ALA A 509 -2.57 11.03 -24.64
C ALA A 509 -2.34 12.22 -23.69
N VAL A 510 -2.90 13.40 -24.02
CA VAL A 510 -2.75 14.60 -23.19
C VAL A 510 -3.59 14.48 -21.91
N HIS A 511 -4.77 13.86 -21.97
CA HIS A 511 -5.58 13.58 -20.79
C HIS A 511 -4.85 12.64 -19.83
N GLN A 512 -4.30 11.54 -20.33
CA GLN A 512 -3.48 10.62 -19.53
C GLN A 512 -2.31 11.36 -18.88
N ALA A 513 -1.50 12.08 -19.66
CA ALA A 513 -0.37 12.86 -19.14
C ALA A 513 -0.74 13.96 -18.12
N THR A 514 -2.01 14.39 -18.06
CA THR A 514 -2.47 15.46 -17.16
C THR A 514 -3.15 14.95 -15.88
N PHE A 515 -3.84 13.81 -15.96
CA PHE A 515 -4.74 13.31 -14.90
C PHE A 515 -4.43 11.90 -14.40
N VAL A 516 -3.63 11.12 -15.12
CA VAL A 516 -3.36 9.72 -14.77
C VAL A 516 -1.84 9.50 -14.75
N PRO A 517 -1.22 9.29 -13.58
CA PRO A 517 0.20 8.94 -13.52
C PRO A 517 0.44 7.58 -14.19
N GLU A 518 1.63 7.41 -14.77
CA GLU A 518 2.01 6.17 -15.43
C GLU A 518 2.16 5.03 -14.41
N THR A 519 1.80 3.80 -14.78
CA THR A 519 2.06 2.63 -13.92
C THR A 519 3.51 2.22 -14.06
N LEU A 520 4.29 2.45 -13.01
CA LEU A 520 5.71 2.10 -12.96
C LEU A 520 5.94 0.78 -12.23
N SER A 521 6.89 -0.01 -12.73
CA SER A 521 7.39 -1.18 -12.01
C SER A 521 8.24 -0.75 -10.82
N ALA A 522 8.42 -1.65 -9.84
CA ALA A 522 9.37 -1.40 -8.75
C ALA A 522 10.78 -1.12 -9.31
N PRO A 523 11.53 -0.15 -8.74
CA PRO A 523 12.91 0.14 -9.15
C PRO A 523 13.78 -1.10 -9.11
N GLN A 524 14.46 -1.36 -10.21
CA GLN A 524 15.40 -2.47 -10.35
C GLN A 524 16.83 -1.94 -10.23
N ALA A 525 17.68 -2.70 -9.53
CA ALA A 525 19.12 -2.50 -9.62
C ALA A 525 19.59 -2.87 -11.05
N PRO A 526 20.67 -2.26 -11.56
CA PRO A 526 21.30 -2.70 -12.79
C PRO A 526 21.71 -4.17 -12.65
N ALA A 527 21.00 -5.06 -13.33
CA ALA A 527 21.32 -6.48 -13.35
C ALA A 527 22.34 -6.75 -14.46
N THR A 528 23.32 -7.61 -14.17
CA THR A 528 24.12 -8.28 -15.21
C THR A 528 23.53 -9.69 -15.34
N PRO A 529 23.02 -10.13 -16.51
CA PRO A 529 23.06 -9.50 -17.84
C PRO A 529 22.02 -8.39 -18.05
N SER A 530 22.25 -7.57 -19.07
CA SER A 530 21.43 -6.40 -19.45
C SER A 530 19.94 -6.73 -19.59
N THR A 531 19.11 -5.93 -18.92
CA THR A 531 17.64 -6.12 -18.88
C THR A 531 17.03 -5.86 -20.26
N PHE A 532 16.21 -6.81 -20.73
CA PHE A 532 15.47 -6.67 -21.99
C PHE A 532 14.17 -5.89 -21.78
N LEU A 533 13.94 -4.88 -22.62
CA LEU A 533 12.73 -4.07 -22.63
C LEU A 533 11.86 -4.40 -23.85
N ASN A 534 10.62 -4.79 -23.60
CA ASN A 534 9.64 -5.07 -24.64
C ASN A 534 9.06 -3.77 -25.24
N ALA A 535 8.76 -3.78 -26.55
CA ALA A 535 7.99 -2.71 -27.20
C ALA A 535 6.47 -2.83 -26.95
N ASN A 536 6.08 -3.11 -25.72
CA ASN A 536 4.67 -3.17 -25.29
C ASN A 536 4.19 -1.84 -24.70
N GLY A 537 5.07 -0.84 -24.65
CA GLY A 537 4.81 0.45 -24.05
C GLY A 537 4.73 0.45 -22.54
N LEU A 538 5.08 -0.62 -21.83
CA LEU A 538 5.24 -0.57 -20.36
C LEU A 538 6.58 0.07 -19.98
N PHE A 539 6.62 0.71 -18.81
CA PHE A 539 7.84 1.33 -18.28
C PHE A 539 8.54 0.40 -17.28
N GLY A 540 9.83 0.17 -17.51
CA GLY A 540 10.76 -0.37 -16.52
C GLY A 540 11.36 0.77 -15.70
N THR A 541 11.53 0.55 -14.39
CA THR A 541 12.13 1.54 -13.48
C THR A 541 13.49 1.05 -13.04
N PHE A 542 14.50 1.91 -13.11
CA PHE A 542 15.90 1.60 -12.81
C PHE A 542 16.52 2.67 -11.93
N ARG A 543 17.54 2.29 -11.16
CA ARG A 543 18.36 3.24 -10.41
C ARG A 543 19.60 3.62 -11.22
N THR A 544 20.02 4.88 -11.09
CA THR A 544 21.13 5.52 -11.83
C THR A 544 22.24 6.01 -10.90
N ASP A 545 22.24 5.53 -9.65
CA ASP A 545 23.13 5.95 -8.57
C ASP A 545 24.48 5.21 -8.58
N ALA A 546 24.61 4.09 -9.29
CA ALA A 546 25.86 3.33 -9.36
C ALA A 546 26.12 2.78 -10.78
N GLY A 547 27.07 3.41 -11.49
CA GLY A 547 27.69 2.83 -12.68
C GLY A 547 26.91 2.98 -14.00
N VAL A 548 27.34 2.19 -14.98
CA VAL A 548 26.78 2.15 -16.34
C VAL A 548 25.57 1.24 -16.35
N LEU A 549 24.43 1.72 -16.85
CA LEU A 549 23.21 0.93 -17.04
C LEU A 549 23.09 0.55 -18.52
N GLU A 550 23.09 -0.75 -18.81
CA GLU A 550 22.89 -1.29 -20.15
C GLU A 550 21.51 -1.95 -20.29
N LEU A 551 20.73 -1.49 -21.25
CA LEU A 551 19.38 -1.99 -21.54
C LEU A 551 19.33 -2.56 -22.95
N ARG A 552 18.79 -3.78 -23.09
CA ARG A 552 18.56 -4.39 -24.40
C ARG A 552 17.19 -3.97 -24.92
N LEU A 553 17.18 -3.31 -26.07
CA LEU A 553 15.99 -2.93 -26.81
C LEU A 553 15.65 -3.99 -27.86
N PRO A 554 14.42 -4.00 -28.39
CA PRO A 554 14.04 -4.85 -29.51
C PRO A 554 14.98 -4.67 -30.71
N GLY A 555 15.24 -5.76 -31.43
CA GLY A 555 16.24 -5.80 -32.50
C GLY A 555 17.69 -5.90 -32.00
N ASP A 556 17.89 -6.37 -30.76
CA ASP A 556 19.19 -6.60 -30.11
C ASP A 556 20.10 -5.36 -30.01
N ARG A 557 19.48 -4.19 -29.85
CA ARG A 557 20.20 -2.93 -29.68
C ARG A 557 20.48 -2.70 -28.21
N ILE A 558 21.68 -2.22 -27.90
CA ILE A 558 22.07 -1.89 -26.53
C ILE A 558 21.98 -0.37 -26.36
N LEU A 559 21.15 0.05 -25.40
CA LEU A 559 21.10 1.42 -24.90
C LEU A 559 21.97 1.48 -23.64
N THR A 560 23.03 2.27 -23.69
CA THR A 560 23.94 2.48 -22.57
C THR A 560 23.65 3.84 -21.94
N LEU A 561 23.38 3.84 -20.63
CA LEU A 561 23.10 5.03 -19.84
C LEU A 561 24.22 5.19 -18.81
N LEU A 562 24.91 6.33 -18.84
CA LEU A 562 26.02 6.60 -17.95
C LEU A 562 26.06 8.08 -17.59
N ARG A 563 26.60 8.40 -16.41
CA ARG A 563 26.80 9.78 -15.98
C ARG A 563 28.07 10.33 -16.62
N ASP A 564 27.98 11.51 -17.22
CA ASP A 564 29.13 12.19 -17.81
C ASP A 564 30.01 12.86 -16.74
N TYR A 565 31.05 13.58 -17.18
CA TYR A 565 31.96 14.29 -16.29
C TYR A 565 31.32 15.46 -15.53
N ARG A 566 30.10 15.88 -15.90
CA ARG A 566 29.29 16.90 -15.23
C ARG A 566 28.22 16.29 -14.34
N ASP A 567 28.24 14.98 -14.16
CA ASP A 567 27.24 14.22 -13.43
C ASP A 567 25.83 14.30 -14.07
N GLU A 568 25.74 14.55 -15.39
CA GLU A 568 24.51 14.46 -16.16
C GLU A 568 24.34 13.05 -16.74
N LEU A 569 23.13 12.50 -16.68
CA LEU A 569 22.85 11.20 -17.27
C LEU A 569 22.82 11.32 -18.80
N VAL A 570 23.62 10.51 -19.49
CA VAL A 570 23.70 10.51 -20.96
C VAL A 570 23.27 9.16 -21.50
N ALA A 571 22.39 9.20 -22.49
CA ALA A 571 21.94 8.05 -23.27
C ALA A 571 22.81 7.90 -24.52
N LEU A 572 23.44 6.73 -24.65
CA LEU A 572 24.28 6.34 -25.77
C LEU A 572 23.64 5.14 -26.48
N LEU A 573 23.45 5.28 -27.79
CA LEU A 573 22.99 4.19 -28.64
C LEU A 573 23.93 4.11 -29.86
N PRO A 574 24.46 2.92 -30.21
CA PRO A 574 25.40 2.79 -31.31
C PRO A 574 24.87 3.41 -32.62
N GLY A 575 25.66 4.29 -33.23
CA GLY A 575 25.30 5.00 -34.47
C GLY A 575 24.36 6.21 -34.28
N GLN A 576 24.05 6.61 -33.05
CA GLN A 576 23.30 7.82 -32.72
C GLN A 576 24.18 8.82 -31.96
N VAL A 577 23.80 10.10 -32.01
CA VAL A 577 24.42 11.13 -31.18
C VAL A 577 23.99 10.94 -29.72
N SER A 578 24.94 11.08 -28.80
CA SER A 578 24.68 11.03 -27.37
C SER A 578 23.64 12.07 -26.96
N ALA A 579 22.66 11.68 -26.13
CA ALA A 579 21.60 12.57 -25.67
C ALA A 579 21.63 12.70 -24.14
N SER A 580 21.73 13.93 -23.63
CA SER A 580 21.58 14.21 -22.19
C SER A 580 20.12 13.99 -21.77
N VAL A 581 19.95 13.29 -20.66
CA VAL A 581 18.68 12.97 -20.00
C VAL A 581 18.61 13.85 -18.75
N SER A 582 17.75 14.85 -18.77
CA SER A 582 17.53 15.75 -17.63
C SER A 582 16.33 15.32 -16.81
N ASP A 583 15.13 15.47 -17.37
CA ASP A 583 13.87 15.03 -16.76
C ASP A 583 13.06 14.12 -17.69
N VAL A 584 12.96 14.46 -18.98
CA VAL A 584 12.34 13.64 -20.02
C VAL A 584 13.15 13.74 -21.30
N GLN A 585 13.51 12.60 -21.87
CA GLN A 585 14.18 12.47 -23.16
C GLN A 585 13.45 11.45 -24.04
N VAL A 586 13.32 11.73 -25.33
CA VAL A 586 12.69 10.84 -26.30
C VAL A 586 13.67 10.54 -27.43
N LEU A 587 14.04 9.27 -27.57
CA LEU A 587 14.93 8.78 -28.63
C LEU A 587 14.08 8.11 -29.71
N ARG A 588 14.08 8.68 -30.91
CA ARG A 588 13.36 8.13 -32.07
C ARG A 588 14.32 7.27 -32.88
N LEU A 589 14.03 5.98 -32.96
CA LEU A 589 14.65 5.06 -33.91
C LEU A 589 13.71 4.81 -35.10
N HIS A 590 14.13 4.03 -36.07
CA HIS A 590 13.37 3.83 -37.32
C HIS A 590 12.09 2.98 -37.14
N ASP A 591 12.07 2.10 -36.15
CA ASP A 591 11.01 1.12 -35.86
C ASP A 591 10.38 1.28 -34.47
N LEU A 592 11.06 1.97 -33.56
CA LEU A 592 10.64 2.16 -32.18
C LEU A 592 11.00 3.53 -31.62
N THR A 593 10.32 3.92 -30.56
CA THR A 593 10.60 5.13 -29.78
C THR A 593 10.92 4.75 -28.35
N VAL A 594 12.06 5.23 -27.84
CA VAL A 594 12.42 5.06 -26.42
C VAL A 594 12.11 6.34 -25.68
N VAL A 595 11.37 6.23 -24.59
CA VAL A 595 11.07 7.32 -23.66
C VAL A 595 11.87 7.09 -22.39
N LEU A 596 12.64 8.09 -21.99
CA LEU A 596 13.43 8.12 -20.77
C LEU A 596 12.87 9.25 -19.90
N ALA A 597 12.49 8.95 -18.67
CA ALA A 597 12.09 9.94 -17.68
C ALA A 597 12.95 9.78 -16.43
N GLN A 598 13.52 10.86 -15.92
CA GLN A 598 14.44 10.84 -14.77
C GLN A 598 13.94 11.75 -13.66
N HIS A 599 14.03 11.28 -12.42
CA HIS A 599 13.81 12.08 -11.24
C HIS A 599 14.75 11.64 -10.10
N GLY A 600 15.74 12.48 -9.79
CA GLY A 600 16.78 12.15 -8.82
C GLY A 600 17.57 10.90 -9.27
N PRO A 601 17.72 9.88 -8.41
CA PRO A 601 18.43 8.65 -8.77
C PRO A 601 17.58 7.68 -9.61
N LEU A 602 16.30 7.97 -9.85
CA LEU A 602 15.39 7.06 -10.54
C LEU A 602 15.24 7.41 -12.01
N LEU A 603 15.15 6.36 -12.83
CA LEU A 603 14.93 6.43 -14.26
C LEU A 603 13.80 5.47 -14.66
N ALA A 604 12.79 5.97 -15.35
CA ALA A 604 11.78 5.17 -16.02
C ALA A 604 12.10 5.11 -17.52
N VAL A 605 12.12 3.90 -18.08
CA VAL A 605 12.39 3.64 -19.50
C VAL A 605 11.24 2.87 -20.11
N GLY A 606 10.64 3.43 -21.16
CA GLY A 606 9.55 2.79 -21.92
C GLY A 606 9.89 2.69 -23.39
N VAL A 607 9.53 1.57 -24.02
CA VAL A 607 9.73 1.35 -25.46
C VAL A 607 8.38 1.29 -26.14
N LEU A 608 8.13 2.22 -27.05
CA LEU A 608 6.90 2.35 -27.83
C LEU A 608 7.15 1.84 -29.25
N PRO A 609 6.24 1.03 -29.82
CA PRO A 609 6.28 0.74 -31.26
C PRO A 609 5.98 2.02 -32.04
N MET A 610 6.57 2.19 -33.22
CA MET A 610 6.22 3.31 -34.08
C MET A 610 4.78 3.17 -34.60
N THR A 611 3.97 4.20 -34.35
CA THR A 611 2.66 4.38 -34.98
C THR A 611 2.85 4.61 -36.48
N GLY A 612 2.78 3.54 -37.29
CA GLY A 612 2.84 3.66 -38.76
C GLY A 612 3.47 2.52 -39.56
N GLY A 613 3.93 1.43 -38.94
CA GLY A 613 4.34 0.22 -39.68
C GLY A 613 3.15 -0.72 -39.92
N PRO A 614 3.05 -1.42 -41.06
CA PRO A 614 1.97 -2.38 -41.29
C PRO A 614 2.02 -3.46 -40.20
N VAL A 615 0.87 -3.71 -39.59
CA VAL A 615 0.66 -4.92 -38.78
C VAL A 615 0.79 -6.10 -39.74
N ALA A 616 1.84 -6.91 -39.56
CA ALA A 616 1.94 -8.22 -40.19
C ALA A 616 1.05 -9.22 -39.45
#